data_AF-A0A1S2JWQ9-F1
#
_entry.id   AF-A0A1S2JWQ9-F1
#
_cell.length_a   1.000
_cell.length_b   1.000
_cell.length_c   1.000
_cell.angle_alpha   90.00
_cell.angle_beta   90.00
_cell.angle_gamma   90.00
#
_symmetry.space_group_name_H-M   'P 1'
#
loop_
_entity.id
_entity.type
_entity.pdbx_description
1 polymer ?
#
loop_
_entity_poly.entity_id
_entity_poly.type
_entity_poly.pdbx_seq_one_letter_code
_entity_poly.pdbx_strand_id
1 'polypeptide(L)'
;MKIRRTLATAVALAVTAPVTVLAASPAFATTGPAAETTAVAASKEAGKPSLADLEKAVAAAQAALTAAEAAKAEAVKGVEAAVADDAPLKLALNQAVAAVEKAAAEKAAADKAVTEAQAAIDALPEDASDDDRVAAVKALAAAQAAAQAAADAKTAADTAKEAAHKALDDDRVAATRKLHEADTALDKAKADLAAAQKALEDAKKDTGEPKPDPKPDPKPGDDDDDDMCDTVSKVKVSLHGVPGKIAAGSTVHFSMKVTNDSKRTLDEVDPFAAAFAEDRTASANDISHLLKLQWSNGSAWKNVGPDFTTGTITGLKAGVSKDVKLRLTVDAKAPAGMGVAVAAGGYYNEDGTCGFTPEGVTKEFEIVAAGTKVGNEPAKSGKPMPLPQGGTSTTPVSATTSTGTVTGQLAKTGSNDAVPQIALAGGVAVALGAGAMFVVRRRKAGAGA
;
A
#
# COMPACT_ATOMS: atom_id res chain seq x y z
N MET A 1 -5.76 59.19 -29.15
CA MET A 1 -6.73 58.47 -28.29
C MET A 1 -5.94 57.97 -27.08
N LYS A 2 -6.19 58.29 -25.79
CA LYS A 2 -7.44 58.63 -25.03
C LYS A 2 -8.52 57.56 -25.33
N ILE A 3 -9.08 56.77 -24.42
CA ILE A 3 -9.31 56.84 -22.94
C ILE A 3 -9.63 55.38 -22.48
N ARG A 4 -9.43 54.86 -21.24
CA ARG A 4 -9.12 55.38 -19.89
C ARG A 4 -8.29 54.33 -19.06
N ARG A 5 -8.24 54.47 -17.72
CA ARG A 5 -7.80 53.48 -16.71
C ARG A 5 -8.99 52.71 -16.11
N THR A 6 -8.73 51.57 -15.45
CA THR A 6 -9.47 51.11 -14.25
C THR A 6 -8.49 50.56 -13.20
N LEU A 7 -8.82 50.70 -11.91
CA LEU A 7 -7.97 50.42 -10.76
C LEU A 7 -8.84 49.92 -9.59
N ALA A 8 -8.51 48.77 -9.00
CA ALA A 8 -8.86 48.30 -7.64
C ALA A 8 -7.96 47.08 -7.34
N THR A 9 -7.23 46.93 -6.23
CA THR A 9 -7.57 47.03 -4.78
C THR A 9 -8.30 45.76 -4.29
N ALA A 10 -7.84 44.97 -3.30
CA ALA A 10 -6.56 45.01 -2.55
C ALA A 10 -6.31 43.71 -1.72
N VAL A 11 -5.04 43.54 -1.29
CA VAL A 11 -4.55 42.94 -0.01
C VAL A 11 -5.10 41.59 0.48
N ALA A 12 -4.19 40.63 0.63
CA ALA A 12 -4.05 39.83 1.85
C ALA A 12 -2.55 39.56 2.12
N LEU A 13 -2.10 39.70 3.37
CA LEU A 13 -0.75 39.32 3.82
C LEU A 13 -0.85 38.04 4.66
N ALA A 14 0.03 37.07 4.41
CA ALA A 14 0.26 35.94 5.31
C ALA A 14 1.78 35.68 5.39
N VAL A 15 2.32 35.61 6.61
CA VAL A 15 3.76 35.47 6.86
C VAL A 15 4.12 33.99 6.94
N THR A 16 5.03 33.54 6.08
CA THR A 16 5.63 32.20 6.16
C THR A 16 6.65 32.15 7.31
N ALA A 17 6.21 31.73 8.49
CA ALA A 17 7.09 31.44 9.62
C ALA A 17 7.55 29.96 9.58
N PRO A 18 8.86 29.66 9.64
CA PRO A 18 9.34 28.28 9.72
C PRO A 18 9.17 27.74 11.14
N VAL A 19 8.35 26.70 11.31
CA VAL A 19 8.14 26.04 12.61
C VAL A 19 9.27 25.04 12.87
N THR A 20 10.41 25.54 13.34
CA THR A 20 11.48 24.70 13.90
C THR A 20 11.29 24.55 15.41
N VAL A 21 10.48 23.59 15.85
CA VAL A 21 10.41 23.20 17.28
C VAL A 21 11.60 22.30 17.58
N LEU A 22 12.59 22.86 18.27
CA LEU A 22 13.80 22.15 18.69
C LEU A 22 13.49 21.21 19.86
N ALA A 23 14.06 20.00 19.84
CA ALA A 23 13.93 19.06 20.96
C ALA A 23 14.61 19.60 22.23
N ALA A 24 13.89 19.58 23.36
CA ALA A 24 14.36 20.07 24.65
C ALA A 24 14.09 19.06 25.77
N SER A 25 14.98 18.08 25.93
CA SER A 25 14.98 17.16 27.08
C SER A 25 15.59 17.86 28.31
N PRO A 26 14.89 17.94 29.46
CA PRO A 26 15.45 18.57 30.66
C PRO A 26 16.47 17.67 31.36
N ALA A 27 17.75 17.84 31.02
CA ALA A 27 18.86 17.21 31.72
C ALA A 27 19.27 18.02 32.96
N PHE A 28 19.11 17.46 34.16
CA PHE A 28 19.53 18.09 35.42
C PHE A 28 21.05 17.98 35.63
N ALA A 29 21.77 19.10 35.52
CA ALA A 29 23.08 19.28 36.16
C ALA A 29 23.42 20.77 36.32
N THR A 30 23.68 21.22 37.55
CA THR A 30 24.41 22.46 37.82
C THR A 30 25.22 22.30 39.10
N THR A 31 26.43 22.86 39.14
CA THR A 31 27.42 22.64 40.19
C THR A 31 28.14 23.94 40.53
N GLY A 32 28.10 24.36 41.79
CA GLY A 32 28.96 25.43 42.31
C GLY A 32 28.23 26.37 43.30
N PRO A 33 28.88 26.89 44.37
CA PRO A 33 28.16 27.35 45.56
C PRO A 33 28.48 28.78 46.06
N ALA A 34 27.56 29.40 46.79
CA ALA A 34 27.81 30.22 48.00
C ALA A 34 26.48 30.75 48.63
N ALA A 35 26.50 30.97 49.95
CA ALA A 35 25.48 31.63 50.80
C ALA A 35 24.04 31.06 50.78
N GLU A 36 23.46 30.52 51.86
CA GLU A 36 23.18 31.10 53.21
C GLU A 36 22.12 32.23 53.19
N THR A 37 21.05 32.22 53.99
CA THR A 37 20.55 31.27 55.02
C THR A 37 18.99 31.28 55.11
N THR A 38 18.41 30.62 56.13
CA THR A 38 16.98 30.62 56.55
C THR A 38 15.94 29.90 55.68
N ALA A 39 16.17 28.61 55.42
CA ALA A 39 15.10 27.65 55.09
C ALA A 39 15.24 26.35 55.90
N VAL A 40 14.35 26.12 56.88
CA VAL A 40 14.22 24.86 57.64
C VAL A 40 12.73 24.58 57.82
N ALA A 41 12.35 23.29 57.75
CA ALA A 41 10.99 22.77 58.00
C ALA A 41 9.87 23.10 56.98
N ALA A 42 10.14 22.87 55.69
CA ALA A 42 9.11 22.47 54.71
C ALA A 42 9.69 21.37 53.80
N SER A 43 9.39 20.10 54.08
CA SER A 43 10.09 18.95 53.48
C SER A 43 9.20 18.11 52.56
N LYS A 44 9.78 17.68 51.42
CA LYS A 44 9.27 16.66 50.48
C LYS A 44 7.95 16.93 49.71
N GLU A 45 7.92 17.87 48.75
CA GLU A 45 6.93 17.82 47.64
C GLU A 45 7.46 18.14 46.22
N ALA A 46 8.75 18.40 46.04
CA ALA A 46 9.33 18.55 44.70
C ALA A 46 9.47 17.19 44.00
N GLY A 47 8.44 16.73 43.27
CA GLY A 47 8.52 15.45 42.54
C GLY A 47 7.32 14.96 41.72
N LYS A 48 6.11 15.55 41.82
CA LYS A 48 4.95 15.22 40.97
C LYS A 48 4.47 16.45 40.18
N PRO A 49 4.02 16.31 38.92
CA PRO A 49 3.30 17.38 38.22
C PRO A 49 2.01 17.76 38.96
N SER A 50 1.58 19.04 38.86
CA SER A 50 0.28 19.43 39.41
C SER A 50 -0.86 18.95 38.50
N LEU A 51 -2.09 18.84 39.03
CA LEU A 51 -3.28 18.55 38.21
C LEU A 51 -3.42 19.52 37.04
N ALA A 52 -3.19 20.82 37.28
CA ALA A 52 -3.22 21.86 36.25
C ALA A 52 -2.11 21.73 35.19
N ASP A 53 -1.05 20.96 35.43
CA ASP A 53 -0.03 20.65 34.42
C ASP A 53 -0.35 19.36 33.65
N LEU A 54 -1.04 18.41 34.29
CA LEU A 54 -1.58 17.21 33.65
C LEU A 54 -2.76 17.53 32.72
N GLU A 55 -3.64 18.45 33.11
CA GLU A 55 -4.71 18.99 32.25
C GLU A 55 -4.13 19.68 31.00
N LYS A 56 -3.06 20.49 31.15
CA LYS A 56 -2.32 21.05 30.01
C LYS A 56 -1.67 19.97 29.15
N ALA A 57 -1.15 18.90 29.75
CA ALA A 57 -0.55 17.78 29.01
C ALA A 57 -1.60 17.04 28.16
N VAL A 58 -2.79 16.79 28.70
CA VAL A 58 -3.93 16.23 27.94
C VAL A 58 -4.33 17.17 26.79
N ALA A 59 -4.51 18.46 27.06
CA ALA A 59 -4.86 19.45 26.02
C ALA A 59 -3.79 19.55 24.92
N ALA A 60 -2.51 19.47 25.27
CA ALA A 60 -1.40 19.47 24.31
C ALA A 60 -1.35 18.17 23.49
N ALA A 61 -1.58 17.01 24.10
CA ALA A 61 -1.64 15.73 23.41
C ALA A 61 -2.84 15.64 22.46
N GLN A 62 -3.99 16.20 22.85
CA GLN A 62 -5.19 16.21 21.99
C GLN A 62 -5.02 17.19 20.81
N ALA A 63 -4.35 18.34 21.00
CA ALA A 63 -3.95 19.21 19.90
C ALA A 63 -2.93 18.52 18.95
N ALA A 64 -2.04 17.68 19.48
CA ALA A 64 -1.12 16.88 18.66
C ALA A 64 -1.85 15.78 17.88
N LEU A 65 -2.89 15.16 18.46
CA LEU A 65 -3.77 14.21 17.77
C LEU A 65 -4.46 14.87 16.57
N THR A 66 -5.16 16.00 16.78
CA THR A 66 -5.82 16.75 15.69
C THR A 66 -4.83 17.16 14.59
N ALA A 67 -3.59 17.53 14.95
CA ALA A 67 -2.55 17.85 13.98
C ALA A 67 -2.08 16.62 13.17
N ALA A 68 -1.98 15.44 13.79
CA ALA A 68 -1.63 14.21 13.12
C ALA A 68 -2.75 13.69 12.20
N GLU A 69 -4.02 13.85 12.60
CA GLU A 69 -5.19 13.55 11.77
C GLU A 69 -5.24 14.43 10.52
N ALA A 70 -5.00 15.74 10.67
CA ALA A 70 -4.88 16.66 9.54
C ALA A 70 -3.71 16.29 8.62
N ALA A 71 -2.55 15.92 9.18
CA ALA A 71 -1.40 15.47 8.40
C ALA A 71 -1.70 14.17 7.62
N LYS A 72 -2.42 13.21 8.22
CA LYS A 72 -2.89 11.99 7.55
C LYS A 72 -3.87 12.33 6.43
N ALA A 73 -4.82 13.23 6.65
CA ALA A 73 -5.79 13.64 5.63
C ALA A 73 -5.11 14.28 4.40
N GLU A 74 -4.07 15.11 4.59
CA GLU A 74 -3.27 15.64 3.47
C GLU A 74 -2.41 14.56 2.80
N ALA A 75 -1.89 13.59 3.55
CA ALA A 75 -1.13 12.47 2.98
C ALA A 75 -2.00 11.52 2.14
N VAL A 76 -3.26 11.27 2.56
CA VAL A 76 -4.24 10.51 1.76
C VAL A 76 -4.50 11.21 0.42
N LYS A 77 -4.79 12.52 0.42
CA LYS A 77 -4.95 13.31 -0.82
C LYS A 77 -3.72 13.23 -1.73
N GLY A 78 -2.53 13.20 -1.14
CA GLY A 78 -1.27 13.00 -1.86
C GLY A 78 -1.16 11.65 -2.56
N VAL A 79 -1.67 10.58 -1.93
CA VAL A 79 -1.75 9.24 -2.57
C VAL A 79 -2.83 9.23 -3.66
N GLU A 80 -4.02 9.77 -3.39
CA GLU A 80 -5.12 9.88 -4.36
C GLU A 80 -4.65 10.58 -5.65
N ALA A 81 -3.98 11.73 -5.51
CA ALA A 81 -3.44 12.49 -6.64
C ALA A 81 -2.33 11.75 -7.42
N ALA A 82 -1.57 10.84 -6.78
CA ALA A 82 -0.53 10.04 -7.43
C ALA A 82 -1.07 8.76 -8.12
N VAL A 83 -2.26 8.29 -7.73
CA VAL A 83 -2.90 7.11 -8.34
C VAL A 83 -3.93 7.44 -9.42
N ALA A 84 -4.48 8.66 -9.43
CA ALA A 84 -5.50 9.12 -10.39
C ALA A 84 -5.11 8.94 -11.87
N ASP A 85 -6.11 8.70 -12.73
CA ASP A 85 -5.91 8.46 -14.17
C ASP A 85 -5.43 9.72 -14.93
N ASP A 86 -5.77 10.91 -14.44
CA ASP A 86 -5.33 12.21 -14.96
C ASP A 86 -4.06 12.75 -14.27
N ALA A 87 -3.46 11.99 -13.36
CA ALA A 87 -2.19 12.36 -12.72
C ALA A 87 -1.10 12.65 -13.78
N PRO A 88 -0.34 13.76 -13.70
CA PRO A 88 0.57 14.17 -14.78
C PRO A 88 1.59 13.10 -15.20
N LEU A 89 2.10 12.31 -14.25
CA LEU A 89 3.03 11.21 -14.52
C LEU A 89 2.34 10.00 -15.17
N LYS A 90 1.07 9.74 -14.83
CA LYS A 90 0.25 8.71 -15.48
C LYS A 90 -0.07 9.09 -16.93
N LEU A 91 -0.39 10.36 -17.17
CA LEU A 91 -0.56 10.90 -18.52
C LEU A 91 0.75 10.85 -19.33
N ALA A 92 1.89 11.20 -18.73
CA ALA A 92 3.21 11.11 -19.38
C ALA A 92 3.57 9.66 -19.77
N LEU A 93 3.31 8.68 -18.88
CA LEU A 93 3.49 7.26 -19.19
C LEU A 93 2.58 6.81 -20.35
N ASN A 94 1.30 7.21 -20.33
CA ASN A 94 0.36 6.88 -21.41
C ASN A 94 0.81 7.48 -22.76
N GLN A 95 1.36 8.71 -22.77
CA GLN A 95 1.94 9.34 -23.96
C GLN A 95 3.20 8.59 -24.46
N ALA A 96 4.08 8.15 -23.54
CA ALA A 96 5.27 7.39 -23.91
C ALA A 96 4.92 5.99 -24.48
N VAL A 97 3.88 5.34 -23.97
CA VAL A 97 3.34 4.08 -24.55
C VAL A 97 2.83 4.31 -25.98
N ALA A 98 2.05 5.37 -26.22
CA ALA A 98 1.58 5.69 -27.57
C ALA A 98 2.74 6.04 -28.54
N ALA A 99 3.82 6.66 -28.03
CA ALA A 99 5.03 6.89 -28.82
C ALA A 99 5.77 5.59 -29.16
N VAL A 100 5.82 4.62 -28.25
CA VAL A 100 6.39 3.28 -28.48
C VAL A 100 5.59 2.51 -29.54
N GLU A 101 4.26 2.56 -29.49
CA GLU A 101 3.38 1.93 -30.48
C GLU A 101 3.56 2.56 -31.87
N LYS A 102 3.57 3.89 -31.95
CA LYS A 102 3.83 4.63 -33.19
C LYS A 102 5.20 4.27 -33.79
N ALA A 103 6.26 4.30 -32.99
CA ALA A 103 7.61 3.99 -33.44
C ALA A 103 7.75 2.50 -33.85
N ALA A 104 6.99 1.58 -33.24
CA ALA A 104 6.94 0.18 -33.66
C ALA A 104 6.33 0.03 -35.06
N ALA A 105 5.22 0.75 -35.34
CA ALA A 105 4.58 0.75 -36.64
C ALA A 105 5.48 1.41 -37.72
N GLU A 106 6.14 2.53 -37.39
CA GLU A 106 7.08 3.20 -38.29
C GLU A 106 8.30 2.31 -38.61
N LYS A 107 8.85 1.59 -37.61
CA LYS A 107 9.92 0.61 -37.86
C LYS A 107 9.44 -0.54 -38.73
N ALA A 108 8.28 -1.13 -38.46
CA ALA A 108 7.74 -2.23 -39.26
C ALA A 108 7.48 -1.82 -40.72
N ALA A 109 7.04 -0.58 -40.96
CA ALA A 109 6.90 -0.02 -42.31
C ALA A 109 8.26 0.16 -43.01
N ALA A 110 9.29 0.61 -42.30
CA ALA A 110 10.63 0.78 -42.86
C ALA A 110 11.35 -0.57 -43.13
N ASP A 111 11.22 -1.55 -42.23
CA ASP A 111 11.71 -2.93 -42.44
C ASP A 111 11.05 -3.57 -43.68
N LYS A 112 9.75 -3.33 -43.87
CA LYS A 112 9.01 -3.74 -45.07
C LYS A 112 9.54 -3.03 -46.33
N ALA A 113 9.82 -1.73 -46.27
CA ALA A 113 10.38 -0.98 -47.40
C ALA A 113 11.78 -1.48 -47.81
N VAL A 114 12.63 -1.91 -46.87
CA VAL A 114 13.91 -2.59 -47.18
C VAL A 114 13.67 -3.89 -47.93
N THR A 115 12.70 -4.68 -47.48
CA THR A 115 12.32 -5.96 -48.11
C THR A 115 11.80 -5.75 -49.54
N GLU A 116 10.97 -4.74 -49.76
CA GLU A 116 10.43 -4.39 -51.07
C GLU A 116 11.50 -3.80 -52.01
N ALA A 117 12.44 -3.01 -51.50
CA ALA A 117 13.55 -2.48 -52.28
C ALA A 117 14.56 -3.58 -52.69
N GLN A 118 14.80 -4.58 -51.84
CA GLN A 118 15.61 -5.75 -52.22
C GLN A 118 14.89 -6.58 -53.30
N ALA A 119 13.61 -6.88 -53.10
CA ALA A 119 12.81 -7.62 -54.10
C ALA A 119 12.73 -6.90 -55.45
N ALA A 120 12.77 -5.56 -55.47
CA ALA A 120 12.83 -4.78 -56.70
C ALA A 120 14.19 -4.91 -57.43
N ILE A 121 15.30 -5.06 -56.71
CA ILE A 121 16.63 -5.38 -57.30
C ILE A 121 16.63 -6.81 -57.84
N ASP A 122 16.13 -7.76 -57.05
CA ASP A 122 16.08 -9.20 -57.42
C ASP A 122 15.18 -9.47 -58.63
N ALA A 123 14.26 -8.56 -58.94
CA ALA A 123 13.35 -8.63 -60.09
C ALA A 123 13.86 -7.88 -61.35
N LEU A 124 15.05 -7.25 -61.32
CA LEU A 124 15.63 -6.61 -62.51
C LEU A 124 16.05 -7.67 -63.54
N PRO A 125 15.63 -7.56 -64.81
CA PRO A 125 16.05 -8.50 -65.86
C PRO A 125 17.55 -8.35 -66.19
N GLU A 126 18.13 -9.34 -66.87
CA GLU A 126 19.56 -9.34 -67.23
C GLU A 126 19.95 -8.19 -68.19
N ASP A 127 19.00 -7.66 -68.96
CA ASP A 127 19.18 -6.53 -69.89
C ASP A 127 18.79 -5.16 -69.29
N ALA A 128 18.41 -5.09 -68.00
CA ALA A 128 18.16 -3.81 -67.32
C ALA A 128 19.39 -2.89 -67.36
N SER A 129 19.17 -1.59 -67.55
CA SER A 129 20.24 -0.62 -67.76
C SER A 129 21.06 -0.37 -66.49
N ASP A 130 22.29 0.13 -66.67
CA ASP A 130 23.14 0.52 -65.54
C ASP A 130 22.48 1.62 -64.68
N ASP A 131 21.74 2.55 -65.30
CA ASP A 131 20.98 3.59 -64.59
C ASP A 131 19.85 3.00 -63.73
N ASP A 132 19.11 2.01 -64.24
CA ASP A 132 18.07 1.30 -63.47
C ASP A 132 18.67 0.54 -62.28
N ARG A 133 19.79 -0.15 -62.50
CA ARG A 133 20.53 -0.89 -61.46
C ARG A 133 21.05 0.06 -60.37
N VAL A 134 21.64 1.19 -60.76
CA VAL A 134 22.10 2.23 -59.83
C VAL A 134 20.93 2.85 -59.07
N ALA A 135 19.80 3.11 -59.73
CA ALA A 135 18.59 3.63 -59.09
C ALA A 135 18.02 2.66 -58.04
N ALA A 136 17.93 1.36 -58.35
CA ALA A 136 17.42 0.35 -57.44
C ALA A 136 18.34 0.14 -56.22
N VAL A 137 19.66 0.05 -56.42
CA VAL A 137 20.64 -0.02 -55.32
C VAL A 137 20.58 1.22 -54.43
N LYS A 138 20.41 2.42 -55.01
CA LYS A 138 20.23 3.67 -54.27
C LYS A 138 18.92 3.68 -53.47
N ALA A 139 17.84 3.10 -53.99
CA ALA A 139 16.57 2.96 -53.28
C ALA A 139 16.69 2.02 -52.08
N LEU A 140 17.37 0.88 -52.23
CA LEU A 140 17.66 -0.03 -51.10
C LEU A 140 18.51 0.66 -50.01
N ALA A 141 19.57 1.37 -50.39
CA ALA A 141 20.40 2.10 -49.43
C ALA A 141 19.61 3.18 -48.66
N ALA A 142 18.69 3.88 -49.33
CA ALA A 142 17.78 4.83 -48.69
C ALA A 142 16.78 4.15 -47.74
N ALA A 143 16.22 3.01 -48.14
CA ALA A 143 15.32 2.22 -47.28
C ALA A 143 16.05 1.67 -46.04
N GLN A 144 17.28 1.19 -46.19
CA GLN A 144 18.12 0.70 -45.08
C GLN A 144 18.44 1.82 -44.08
N ALA A 145 18.79 3.02 -44.57
CA ALA A 145 19.00 4.19 -43.72
C ALA A 145 17.72 4.59 -42.96
N ALA A 146 16.55 4.53 -43.61
CA ALA A 146 15.26 4.79 -42.96
C ALA A 146 14.90 3.73 -41.90
N ALA A 147 15.17 2.44 -42.16
CA ALA A 147 14.94 1.35 -41.21
C ALA A 147 15.85 1.46 -39.97
N GLN A 148 17.11 1.85 -40.14
CA GLN A 148 18.01 2.15 -39.03
C GLN A 148 17.49 3.33 -38.19
N ALA A 149 17.14 4.45 -38.84
CA ALA A 149 16.60 5.62 -38.13
C ALA A 149 15.29 5.30 -37.37
N ALA A 150 14.43 4.44 -37.91
CA ALA A 150 13.22 3.99 -37.23
C ALA A 150 13.51 3.01 -36.07
N ALA A 151 14.55 2.18 -36.16
CA ALA A 151 15.02 1.34 -35.07
C ALA A 151 15.60 2.16 -33.91
N ASP A 152 16.38 3.21 -34.23
CA ASP A 152 16.92 4.15 -33.25
C ASP A 152 15.80 4.95 -32.57
N ALA A 153 14.82 5.44 -33.35
CA ALA A 153 13.64 6.12 -32.82
C ALA A 153 12.80 5.22 -31.89
N LYS A 154 12.62 3.94 -32.24
CA LYS A 154 11.93 2.95 -31.38
C LYS A 154 12.70 2.72 -30.07
N THR A 155 14.03 2.60 -30.14
CA THR A 155 14.89 2.43 -28.96
C THR A 155 14.85 3.66 -28.04
N ALA A 156 14.77 4.86 -28.61
CA ALA A 156 14.58 6.09 -27.84
C ALA A 156 13.17 6.16 -27.19
N ALA A 157 12.12 5.75 -27.91
CA ALA A 157 10.76 5.69 -27.38
C ALA A 157 10.62 4.69 -26.22
N ASP A 158 11.21 3.49 -26.35
CA ASP A 158 11.25 2.49 -25.28
C ASP A 158 11.97 3.04 -24.03
N THR A 159 13.13 3.69 -24.24
CA THR A 159 13.88 4.34 -23.15
C THR A 159 13.04 5.42 -22.44
N ALA A 160 12.28 6.22 -23.20
CA ALA A 160 11.40 7.24 -22.65
C ALA A 160 10.21 6.64 -21.88
N LYS A 161 9.65 5.50 -22.33
CA LYS A 161 8.61 4.75 -21.61
C LYS A 161 9.12 4.25 -20.27
N GLU A 162 10.29 3.61 -20.21
CA GLU A 162 10.82 3.11 -18.94
C GLU A 162 11.15 4.25 -17.96
N ALA A 163 11.66 5.38 -18.45
CA ALA A 163 11.87 6.56 -17.63
C ALA A 163 10.55 7.14 -17.07
N ALA A 164 9.49 7.21 -17.89
CA ALA A 164 8.17 7.67 -17.46
C ALA A 164 7.51 6.71 -16.46
N HIS A 165 7.68 5.39 -16.64
CA HIS A 165 7.20 4.37 -15.71
C HIS A 165 7.88 4.52 -14.34
N LYS A 166 9.22 4.61 -14.33
CA LYS A 166 9.98 4.78 -13.10
C LYS A 166 9.61 6.08 -12.36
N ALA A 167 9.38 7.18 -13.09
CA ALA A 167 8.97 8.44 -12.48
C ALA A 167 7.60 8.33 -11.79
N LEU A 168 6.64 7.63 -12.40
CA LEU A 168 5.32 7.36 -11.80
C LEU A 168 5.43 6.47 -10.55
N ASP A 169 6.28 5.44 -10.58
CA ASP A 169 6.49 4.55 -9.43
C ASP A 169 7.20 5.28 -8.27
N ASP A 170 8.24 6.07 -8.56
CA ASP A 170 8.98 6.87 -7.57
C ASP A 170 8.04 7.83 -6.82
N ASP A 171 7.14 8.51 -7.54
CA ASP A 171 6.17 9.45 -6.97
C ASP A 171 5.11 8.74 -6.11
N ARG A 172 4.56 7.62 -6.59
CA ARG A 172 3.60 6.79 -5.83
C ARG A 172 4.22 6.21 -4.57
N VAL A 173 5.48 5.77 -4.63
CA VAL A 173 6.26 5.33 -3.46
C VAL A 173 6.48 6.50 -2.50
N ALA A 174 6.81 7.70 -2.99
CA ALA A 174 6.99 8.88 -2.15
C ALA A 174 5.69 9.34 -1.45
N ALA A 175 4.55 9.30 -2.16
CA ALA A 175 3.23 9.59 -1.59
C ALA A 175 2.85 8.56 -0.51
N THR A 176 2.99 7.27 -0.81
CA THR A 176 2.68 6.18 0.13
C THR A 176 3.58 6.23 1.38
N ARG A 177 4.85 6.63 1.23
CA ARG A 177 5.78 6.79 2.36
C ARG A 177 5.33 7.91 3.31
N LYS A 178 4.88 9.05 2.79
CA LYS A 178 4.31 10.15 3.59
C LYS A 178 3.04 9.72 4.34
N LEU A 179 2.19 8.89 3.73
CA LEU A 179 1.01 8.34 4.40
C LEU A 179 1.41 7.43 5.57
N HIS A 180 2.38 6.54 5.38
CA HIS A 180 2.90 5.70 6.47
C HIS A 180 3.58 6.51 7.59
N GLU A 181 4.31 7.59 7.25
CA GLU A 181 4.87 8.52 8.22
C GLU A 181 3.78 9.26 9.03
N ALA A 182 2.68 9.66 8.37
CA ALA A 182 1.53 10.29 9.02
C ALA A 182 0.71 9.31 9.88
N ASP A 183 0.53 8.06 9.44
CA ASP A 183 -0.06 6.97 10.25
C ASP A 183 0.75 6.74 11.53
N THR A 184 2.08 6.65 11.40
CA THR A 184 2.99 6.46 12.53
C THR A 184 2.93 7.64 13.51
N ALA A 185 2.77 8.86 13.01
CA ALA A 185 2.57 10.04 13.85
C ALA A 185 1.20 10.04 14.56
N LEU A 186 0.14 9.58 13.88
CA LEU A 186 -1.21 9.46 14.43
C LEU A 186 -1.27 8.41 15.55
N ASP A 187 -0.71 7.23 15.33
CA ASP A 187 -0.68 6.16 16.34
C ASP A 187 0.13 6.59 17.58
N LYS A 188 1.24 7.33 17.37
CA LYS A 188 1.97 7.95 18.48
C LYS A 188 1.13 9.00 19.22
N ALA A 189 0.43 9.89 18.51
CA ALA A 189 -0.36 10.94 19.15
C ALA A 189 -1.51 10.36 20.00
N LYS A 190 -2.16 9.29 19.53
CA LYS A 190 -3.15 8.52 20.31
C LYS A 190 -2.54 7.92 21.58
N ALA A 191 -1.37 7.28 21.47
CA ALA A 191 -0.67 6.69 22.62
C ALA A 191 -0.22 7.75 23.65
N ASP A 192 0.26 8.91 23.18
CA ASP A 192 0.64 10.03 24.05
C ASP A 192 -0.60 10.64 24.76
N LEU A 193 -1.74 10.75 24.07
CA LEU A 193 -3.00 11.22 24.65
C LEU A 193 -3.52 10.26 25.72
N ALA A 194 -3.59 8.97 25.43
CA ALA A 194 -4.01 7.95 26.40
C ALA A 194 -3.10 7.92 27.64
N ALA A 195 -1.79 8.10 27.45
CA ALA A 195 -0.84 8.23 28.56
C ALA A 195 -1.07 9.49 29.40
N ALA A 196 -1.35 10.64 28.78
CA ALA A 196 -1.65 11.89 29.47
C ALA A 196 -2.97 11.82 30.25
N GLN A 197 -4.03 11.26 29.64
CA GLN A 197 -5.33 11.04 30.28
C GLN A 197 -5.19 10.11 31.49
N LYS A 198 -4.46 8.99 31.35
CA LYS A 198 -4.21 8.08 32.46
C LYS A 198 -3.44 8.75 33.60
N ALA A 199 -2.43 9.57 33.28
CA ALA A 199 -1.65 10.28 34.29
C ALA A 199 -2.50 11.31 35.08
N LEU A 200 -3.42 12.01 34.40
CA LEU A 200 -4.39 12.89 35.04
C LEU A 200 -5.36 12.11 35.94
N GLU A 201 -5.85 10.96 35.49
CA GLU A 201 -6.76 10.10 36.25
C GLU A 201 -6.12 9.42 37.46
N ASP A 202 -4.85 9.02 37.36
CA ASP A 202 -4.09 8.51 38.51
C ASP A 202 -3.86 9.62 39.55
N ALA A 203 -3.55 10.85 39.10
CA ALA A 203 -3.32 11.98 40.00
C ALA A 203 -4.59 12.43 40.74
N LYS A 204 -5.77 12.43 40.10
CA LYS A 204 -7.06 12.70 40.77
C LYS A 204 -7.35 11.72 41.90
N LYS A 205 -6.92 10.45 41.76
CA LYS A 205 -7.12 9.38 42.75
C LYS A 205 -6.17 9.53 43.95
N ASP A 206 -4.97 10.07 43.72
CA ASP A 206 -3.99 10.39 44.77
C ASP A 206 -4.36 11.62 45.62
N THR A 207 -5.19 12.55 45.12
CA THR A 207 -5.47 13.84 45.81
C THR A 207 -6.48 13.80 46.97
N GLY A 208 -7.12 12.66 47.25
CA GLY A 208 -7.63 12.34 48.59
C GLY A 208 -8.85 13.11 49.14
N GLU A 209 -9.80 13.55 48.30
CA GLU A 209 -11.08 14.10 48.79
C GLU A 209 -12.04 13.02 49.37
N PRO A 210 -13.00 13.38 50.24
CA PRO A 210 -13.82 12.41 50.98
C PRO A 210 -14.84 11.65 50.12
N LYS A 211 -15.11 10.39 50.48
CA LYS A 211 -16.25 9.62 49.95
C LYS A 211 -17.59 10.30 50.26
N PRO A 212 -18.50 10.43 49.27
CA PRO A 212 -19.93 10.54 49.54
C PRO A 212 -20.49 9.27 50.19
N ASP A 213 -21.57 9.42 50.96
CA ASP A 213 -22.27 8.31 51.63
C ASP A 213 -22.93 7.32 50.65
N PRO A 214 -23.11 6.03 51.04
CA PRO A 214 -23.64 5.00 50.16
C PRO A 214 -25.13 5.21 49.81
N LYS A 215 -25.42 5.14 48.50
CA LYS A 215 -26.76 4.93 47.93
C LYS A 215 -26.73 3.70 46.98
N PRO A 216 -27.90 3.16 46.53
CA PRO A 216 -28.03 1.72 46.34
C PRO A 216 -27.44 1.19 45.04
N ASP A 217 -27.26 -0.14 45.04
CA ASP A 217 -26.86 -1.07 43.98
C ASP A 217 -26.73 -0.49 42.55
N PRO A 218 -25.55 -0.61 41.91
CA PRO A 218 -25.33 -0.10 40.57
C PRO A 218 -26.18 -0.86 39.55
N LYS A 219 -26.96 -0.11 38.77
CA LYS A 219 -27.45 -0.53 37.45
C LYS A 219 -26.22 -0.77 36.54
N PRO A 220 -26.21 -1.80 35.66
CA PRO A 220 -25.00 -2.11 34.90
C PRO A 220 -24.63 -1.04 33.87
N GLY A 221 -23.45 -0.43 34.06
CA GLY A 221 -22.54 0.09 33.03
C GLY A 221 -23.11 1.04 31.99
N ASP A 222 -23.12 2.34 32.32
CA ASP A 222 -22.76 3.38 31.36
C ASP A 222 -21.26 3.66 31.61
N ASP A 223 -20.37 3.13 30.77
CA ASP A 223 -18.93 3.39 30.76
C ASP A 223 -18.61 4.11 29.42
N ASP A 224 -18.42 5.44 29.47
CA ASP A 224 -18.23 6.30 28.29
C ASP A 224 -16.81 6.18 27.69
N ASP A 225 -16.50 5.04 27.06
CA ASP A 225 -15.26 4.79 26.29
C ASP A 225 -15.42 5.24 24.82
N ASP A 226 -15.21 6.53 24.55
CA ASP A 226 -15.31 7.12 23.21
C ASP A 226 -14.17 6.70 22.24
N ASP A 227 -14.59 6.35 21.01
CA ASP A 227 -13.83 6.41 19.75
C ASP A 227 -12.61 5.47 19.52
N MET A 228 -12.72 4.19 19.91
CA MET A 228 -12.03 3.09 19.20
C MET A 228 -12.92 1.83 19.12
N CYS A 229 -13.22 1.36 17.92
CA CYS A 229 -13.93 0.08 17.76
C CYS A 229 -13.12 -1.10 18.30
N ASP A 230 -13.75 -1.91 19.13
CA ASP A 230 -13.17 -3.05 19.85
C ASP A 230 -12.50 -4.03 18.86
N THR A 231 -11.18 -4.21 18.96
CA THR A 231 -10.40 -5.10 18.07
C THR A 231 -10.68 -6.59 18.32
N VAL A 232 -11.56 -6.90 19.27
CA VAL A 232 -12.07 -8.24 19.56
C VAL A 232 -13.59 -8.26 19.33
N SER A 233 -14.02 -8.22 18.06
CA SER A 233 -15.44 -8.31 17.70
C SER A 233 -16.16 -9.47 18.39
N LYS A 234 -17.40 -9.22 18.80
CA LYS A 234 -18.31 -10.25 19.32
C LYS A 234 -19.11 -10.93 18.20
N VAL A 235 -18.79 -10.67 16.94
CA VAL A 235 -19.35 -11.33 15.76
C VAL A 235 -18.45 -12.48 15.33
N LYS A 236 -18.88 -13.72 15.53
CA LYS A 236 -18.21 -14.91 15.00
C LYS A 236 -18.64 -15.15 13.56
N VAL A 237 -17.68 -15.19 12.65
CA VAL A 237 -17.89 -15.47 11.22
C VAL A 237 -17.25 -16.81 10.85
N SER A 238 -17.85 -17.54 9.92
CA SER A 238 -17.35 -18.84 9.46
C SER A 238 -17.79 -19.19 8.04
N LEU A 239 -16.91 -19.83 7.26
CA LEU A 239 -17.17 -20.24 5.88
C LEU A 239 -17.51 -21.74 5.79
N HIS A 240 -18.64 -22.05 5.16
CA HIS A 240 -19.17 -23.40 4.99
C HIS A 240 -19.39 -23.75 3.52
N GLY A 241 -18.96 -24.93 3.08
CA GLY A 241 -19.20 -25.42 1.72
C GLY A 241 -18.24 -24.89 0.64
N VAL A 242 -17.20 -24.13 1.00
CA VAL A 242 -16.12 -23.75 0.06
C VAL A 242 -15.42 -25.03 -0.42
N PRO A 243 -15.36 -25.31 -1.74
CA PRO A 243 -14.70 -26.48 -2.29
C PRO A 243 -13.19 -26.26 -2.39
N GLY A 244 -12.40 -27.33 -2.17
CA GLY A 244 -10.94 -27.28 -2.21
C GLY A 244 -10.34 -27.22 -3.63
N LYS A 245 -11.16 -27.41 -4.67
CA LYS A 245 -10.78 -27.23 -6.07
C LYS A 245 -11.92 -26.56 -6.85
N ILE A 246 -11.59 -25.62 -7.74
CA ILE A 246 -12.54 -24.93 -8.62
C ILE A 246 -11.98 -24.96 -10.05
N ALA A 247 -12.79 -25.36 -11.03
CA ALA A 247 -12.37 -25.32 -12.43
C ALA A 247 -12.55 -23.91 -13.01
N ALA A 248 -11.59 -23.46 -13.83
CA ALA A 248 -11.74 -22.26 -14.64
C ALA A 248 -13.03 -22.33 -15.48
N GLY A 249 -13.78 -21.22 -15.54
CA GLY A 249 -15.08 -21.15 -16.21
C GLY A 249 -16.26 -21.75 -15.43
N SER A 250 -16.07 -22.13 -14.16
CA SER A 250 -17.14 -22.65 -13.30
C SER A 250 -17.63 -21.65 -12.26
N THR A 251 -18.80 -21.90 -11.67
CA THR A 251 -19.36 -21.13 -10.55
C THR A 251 -19.70 -22.06 -9.39
N VAL A 252 -19.15 -21.79 -8.22
CA VAL A 252 -19.40 -22.56 -6.98
C VAL A 252 -20.21 -21.73 -5.99
N HIS A 253 -20.95 -22.40 -5.11
CA HIS A 253 -21.81 -21.75 -4.11
C HIS A 253 -21.44 -22.25 -2.71
N PHE A 254 -21.40 -21.33 -1.74
CA PHE A 254 -21.05 -21.59 -0.35
C PHE A 254 -21.81 -20.61 0.57
N SER A 255 -21.68 -20.74 1.89
CA SER A 255 -22.25 -19.75 2.83
C SER A 255 -21.23 -19.21 3.81
N MET A 256 -21.47 -17.97 4.23
CA MET A 256 -20.82 -17.32 5.35
C MET A 256 -21.85 -17.24 6.49
N LYS A 257 -21.58 -17.94 7.57
CA LYS A 257 -22.41 -17.93 8.78
C LYS A 257 -21.88 -16.87 9.74
N VAL A 258 -22.70 -15.88 10.01
CA VAL A 258 -22.45 -14.72 10.89
C VAL A 258 -23.23 -14.94 12.19
N THR A 259 -22.59 -14.82 13.36
CA THR A 259 -23.22 -15.12 14.66
C THR A 259 -22.86 -14.06 15.68
N ASN A 260 -23.86 -13.49 16.35
CA ASN A 260 -23.63 -12.64 17.51
C ASN A 260 -23.32 -13.51 18.74
N ASP A 261 -22.09 -13.44 19.23
CA ASP A 261 -21.58 -14.16 20.42
C ASP A 261 -21.66 -13.30 21.70
N SER A 262 -22.14 -12.05 21.60
CA SER A 262 -22.36 -11.16 22.74
C SER A 262 -23.63 -11.52 23.52
N LYS A 263 -23.81 -10.85 24.67
CA LYS A 263 -25.00 -10.97 25.52
C LYS A 263 -26.12 -9.96 25.17
N ARG A 264 -25.89 -9.04 24.23
CA ARG A 264 -26.88 -8.03 23.79
C ARG A 264 -27.32 -8.27 22.34
N THR A 265 -28.34 -7.54 21.89
CA THR A 265 -28.57 -7.35 20.45
C THR A 265 -27.41 -6.52 19.88
N LEU A 266 -27.04 -6.76 18.63
CA LEU A 266 -26.21 -5.84 17.85
C LEU A 266 -27.11 -5.18 16.81
N ASP A 267 -27.09 -3.85 16.73
CA ASP A 267 -28.06 -3.10 15.94
C ASP A 267 -27.70 -3.12 14.46
N GLU A 268 -26.42 -2.95 14.15
CA GLU A 268 -25.85 -3.05 12.81
C GLU A 268 -24.67 -4.05 12.80
N VAL A 269 -24.71 -5.04 11.90
CA VAL A 269 -23.65 -6.06 11.74
C VAL A 269 -23.29 -6.16 10.27
N ASP A 270 -22.04 -5.84 9.95
CA ASP A 270 -21.51 -5.86 8.58
C ASP A 270 -20.59 -7.05 8.37
N PRO A 271 -21.06 -8.12 7.69
CA PRO A 271 -20.22 -9.20 7.25
C PRO A 271 -19.45 -8.86 5.96
N PHE A 272 -18.15 -9.12 5.98
CA PHE A 272 -17.22 -8.91 4.87
C PHE A 272 -16.80 -10.25 4.27
N ALA A 273 -16.69 -10.31 2.94
CA ALA A 273 -16.12 -11.47 2.25
C ALA A 273 -15.29 -11.05 1.05
N ALA A 274 -14.15 -11.71 0.86
CA ALA A 274 -13.26 -11.50 -0.28
C ALA A 274 -12.83 -12.83 -0.90
N ALA A 275 -12.35 -12.79 -2.13
CA ALA A 275 -11.71 -13.93 -2.79
C ALA A 275 -10.51 -13.42 -3.59
N PHE A 276 -9.33 -13.97 -3.29
CA PHE A 276 -8.06 -13.65 -3.95
C PHE A 276 -7.47 -14.91 -4.59
N ALA A 277 -6.64 -14.77 -5.60
CA ALA A 277 -5.85 -15.87 -6.15
C ALA A 277 -4.56 -15.43 -6.85
N GLU A 278 -3.55 -16.30 -6.78
CA GLU A 278 -2.26 -16.19 -7.45
C GLU A 278 -2.10 -17.33 -8.45
N ASP A 279 -1.38 -17.09 -9.56
CA ASP A 279 -1.02 -18.15 -10.49
C ASP A 279 0.10 -19.06 -9.96
N ARG A 280 0.32 -20.22 -10.61
CA ARG A 280 1.40 -21.16 -10.25
C ARG A 280 2.73 -20.89 -10.96
N THR A 281 3.00 -19.66 -11.39
CA THR A 281 4.34 -19.30 -11.88
C THR A 281 5.31 -19.11 -10.70
N ALA A 282 6.61 -19.01 -10.99
CA ALA A 282 7.61 -18.65 -9.97
C ALA A 282 7.45 -17.22 -9.42
N SER A 283 6.60 -16.40 -10.04
CA SER A 283 6.29 -15.02 -9.64
C SER A 283 4.99 -14.88 -8.84
N ALA A 284 4.15 -15.94 -8.79
CA ALA A 284 2.84 -15.94 -8.12
C ALA A 284 1.97 -14.72 -8.49
N ASN A 285 1.72 -14.51 -9.78
CA ASN A 285 1.08 -13.27 -10.25
C ASN A 285 -0.39 -13.20 -9.78
N ASP A 286 -0.85 -12.01 -9.36
CA ASP A 286 -2.24 -11.79 -8.95
C ASP A 286 -3.23 -12.01 -10.12
N ILE A 287 -4.10 -12.99 -9.94
CA ILE A 287 -5.21 -13.34 -10.85
C ILE A 287 -6.58 -13.14 -10.18
N SER A 288 -6.65 -12.41 -9.06
CA SER A 288 -7.90 -12.07 -8.36
C SER A 288 -8.88 -11.31 -9.26
N HIS A 289 -8.40 -10.58 -10.27
CA HIS A 289 -9.22 -9.93 -11.29
C HIS A 289 -9.99 -10.92 -12.21
N LEU A 290 -9.65 -12.21 -12.20
CA LEU A 290 -10.36 -13.30 -12.88
C LEU A 290 -11.36 -14.02 -11.94
N LEU A 291 -11.50 -13.55 -10.70
CA LEU A 291 -12.49 -14.00 -9.73
C LEU A 291 -13.66 -13.03 -9.67
N LYS A 292 -14.88 -13.57 -9.58
CA LYS A 292 -16.10 -12.79 -9.35
C LYS A 292 -16.86 -13.36 -8.16
N LEU A 293 -16.64 -12.77 -7.00
CA LEU A 293 -17.39 -13.05 -5.78
C LEU A 293 -18.71 -12.26 -5.76
N GLN A 294 -19.80 -12.93 -5.42
CA GLN A 294 -21.14 -12.37 -5.32
C GLN A 294 -21.86 -12.89 -4.08
N TRP A 295 -22.73 -12.06 -3.49
CA TRP A 295 -23.47 -12.37 -2.27
C TRP A 295 -24.99 -12.26 -2.44
N SER A 296 -25.74 -12.92 -1.56
CA SER A 296 -27.19 -12.78 -1.45
C SER A 296 -27.69 -13.08 -0.03
N ASN A 297 -28.59 -12.23 0.46
CA ASN A 297 -29.38 -12.46 1.68
C ASN A 297 -30.70 -13.22 1.42
N GLY A 298 -30.88 -13.79 0.23
CA GLY A 298 -32.10 -14.49 -0.19
C GLY A 298 -33.00 -13.69 -1.15
N SER A 299 -32.60 -12.48 -1.53
CA SER A 299 -33.26 -11.64 -2.53
C SER A 299 -32.65 -11.85 -3.94
N ALA A 300 -31.75 -10.97 -4.36
CA ALA A 300 -30.98 -11.07 -5.60
C ALA A 300 -29.49 -11.38 -5.32
N TRP A 301 -28.73 -11.71 -6.36
CA TRP A 301 -27.28 -11.81 -6.30
C TRP A 301 -26.63 -10.45 -6.61
N LYS A 302 -25.85 -9.92 -5.68
CA LYS A 302 -25.08 -8.68 -5.81
C LYS A 302 -23.60 -9.00 -5.96
N ASN A 303 -22.82 -8.17 -6.65
CA ASN A 303 -21.36 -8.25 -6.57
C ASN A 303 -20.92 -7.88 -5.15
N VAL A 304 -19.81 -8.46 -4.70
CA VAL A 304 -18.98 -7.84 -3.65
C VAL A 304 -18.29 -6.61 -4.27
N GLY A 305 -18.23 -5.49 -3.55
CA GLY A 305 -17.56 -4.28 -3.99
C GLY A 305 -16.10 -4.17 -3.51
N PRO A 306 -15.40 -3.06 -3.81
CA PRO A 306 -14.02 -2.81 -3.34
C PRO A 306 -13.93 -2.62 -1.82
N ASP A 307 -15.08 -2.39 -1.18
CA ASP A 307 -15.33 -2.34 0.26
C ASP A 307 -15.47 -3.72 0.93
N PHE A 308 -15.50 -4.79 0.13
CA PHE A 308 -15.68 -6.19 0.56
C PHE A 308 -16.99 -6.51 1.32
N THR A 309 -17.93 -5.57 1.42
CA THR A 309 -19.17 -5.78 2.17
C THR A 309 -20.08 -6.81 1.49
N THR A 310 -20.78 -7.58 2.32
CA THR A 310 -21.84 -8.50 1.87
C THR A 310 -23.22 -8.08 2.35
N GLY A 311 -23.37 -6.78 2.61
CA GLY A 311 -24.58 -6.13 3.08
C GLY A 311 -24.90 -6.39 4.55
N THR A 312 -25.52 -5.39 5.13
CA THR A 312 -25.79 -5.25 6.55
C THR A 312 -26.87 -6.18 7.08
N ILE A 313 -26.69 -6.66 8.31
CA ILE A 313 -27.63 -7.47 9.09
C ILE A 313 -28.04 -6.65 10.32
N THR A 314 -29.29 -6.17 10.36
CA THR A 314 -29.76 -5.34 11.48
C THR A 314 -30.46 -6.15 12.59
N GLY A 315 -30.35 -5.66 13.83
CA GLY A 315 -31.05 -6.19 15.00
C GLY A 315 -30.71 -7.65 15.34
N LEU A 316 -29.44 -8.05 15.18
CA LEU A 316 -28.97 -9.41 15.39
C LEU A 316 -28.89 -9.72 16.88
N LYS A 317 -29.91 -10.40 17.41
CA LYS A 317 -30.04 -10.77 18.84
C LYS A 317 -28.90 -11.67 19.33
N ALA A 318 -28.61 -11.60 20.63
CA ALA A 318 -27.63 -12.45 21.31
C ALA A 318 -27.79 -13.94 20.96
N GLY A 319 -26.69 -14.60 20.60
CA GLY A 319 -26.65 -16.02 20.23
C GLY A 319 -27.28 -16.38 18.88
N VAL A 320 -27.84 -15.41 18.13
CA VAL A 320 -28.47 -15.69 16.83
C VAL A 320 -27.45 -15.68 15.70
N SER A 321 -27.58 -16.67 14.81
CA SER A 321 -26.85 -16.74 13.54
C SER A 321 -27.70 -16.29 12.34
N LYS A 322 -27.04 -15.81 11.29
CA LYS A 322 -27.57 -15.60 9.94
C LYS A 322 -26.58 -16.15 8.90
N ASP A 323 -27.10 -16.69 7.81
CA ASP A 323 -26.30 -17.16 6.68
C ASP A 323 -26.39 -16.17 5.51
N VAL A 324 -25.25 -15.60 5.13
CA VAL A 324 -25.07 -14.91 3.86
C VAL A 324 -24.71 -15.97 2.81
N LYS A 325 -25.47 -16.04 1.71
CA LYS A 325 -25.15 -16.94 0.60
C LYS A 325 -24.09 -16.29 -0.27
N LEU A 326 -23.05 -17.03 -0.61
CA LEU A 326 -21.96 -16.58 -1.47
C LEU A 326 -21.87 -17.47 -2.71
N ARG A 327 -21.45 -16.88 -3.83
CA ARG A 327 -21.04 -17.62 -5.01
C ARG A 327 -19.79 -17.01 -5.61
N LEU A 328 -18.88 -17.86 -6.06
CA LEU A 328 -17.64 -17.47 -6.71
C LEU A 328 -17.65 -18.04 -8.13
N THR A 329 -17.59 -17.17 -9.13
CA THR A 329 -17.30 -17.53 -10.52
C THR A 329 -15.82 -17.32 -10.77
N VAL A 330 -15.17 -18.29 -11.41
CA VAL A 330 -13.80 -18.18 -11.92
C VAL A 330 -13.87 -18.06 -13.44
N ASP A 331 -13.19 -17.08 -14.04
CA ASP A 331 -13.19 -16.91 -15.51
C ASP A 331 -12.64 -18.14 -16.24
N ALA A 332 -13.10 -18.39 -17.48
CA ALA A 332 -12.64 -19.50 -18.31
C ALA A 332 -11.16 -19.40 -18.71
N LYS A 333 -10.58 -18.19 -18.65
CA LYS A 333 -9.17 -17.90 -18.94
C LYS A 333 -8.25 -18.00 -17.72
N ALA A 334 -8.79 -18.26 -16.52
CA ALA A 334 -7.97 -18.34 -15.31
C ALA A 334 -6.90 -19.45 -15.43
N PRO A 335 -5.61 -19.15 -15.22
CA PRO A 335 -4.56 -20.16 -15.23
C PRO A 335 -4.67 -21.05 -13.98
N ALA A 336 -3.94 -22.15 -13.96
CA ALA A 336 -3.84 -22.97 -12.75
C ALA A 336 -3.17 -22.17 -11.63
N GLY A 337 -3.81 -22.14 -10.46
CA GLY A 337 -3.51 -21.17 -9.40
C GLY A 337 -3.87 -21.67 -8.01
N MET A 338 -3.53 -20.88 -7.00
CA MET A 338 -3.98 -21.03 -5.62
C MET A 338 -4.85 -19.85 -5.26
N GLY A 339 -6.02 -20.10 -4.68
CA GLY A 339 -6.95 -19.07 -4.25
C GLY A 339 -7.34 -19.20 -2.78
N VAL A 340 -7.78 -18.10 -2.20
CA VAL A 340 -8.28 -18.03 -0.83
C VAL A 340 -9.59 -17.26 -0.79
N ALA A 341 -10.62 -17.87 -0.20
CA ALA A 341 -11.83 -17.17 0.22
C ALA A 341 -11.65 -16.70 1.67
N VAL A 342 -11.94 -15.43 1.92
CA VAL A 342 -11.75 -14.77 3.23
C VAL A 342 -13.10 -14.27 3.73
N ALA A 343 -13.36 -14.36 5.03
CA ALA A 343 -14.57 -13.85 5.67
C ALA A 343 -14.31 -13.23 7.05
N ALA A 344 -14.96 -12.11 7.35
CA ALA A 344 -14.85 -11.38 8.62
C ALA A 344 -16.16 -10.65 8.95
N GLY A 345 -16.26 -10.02 10.13
CA GLY A 345 -17.44 -9.23 10.52
C GLY A 345 -17.13 -8.06 11.45
N GLY A 346 -17.72 -6.91 11.14
CA GLY A 346 -17.85 -5.77 12.04
C GLY A 346 -19.22 -5.72 12.71
N TYR A 347 -19.35 -4.91 13.76
CA TYR A 347 -20.62 -4.43 14.26
C TYR A 347 -20.51 -2.98 14.71
N TYR A 348 -21.65 -2.28 14.64
CA TYR A 348 -21.89 -0.93 15.15
C TYR A 348 -23.26 -0.92 15.85
N ASN A 349 -23.41 -0.13 16.90
CA ASN A 349 -24.67 0.01 17.64
C ASN A 349 -25.08 1.47 17.75
N GLU A 350 -26.35 1.74 18.04
CA GLU A 350 -26.84 3.12 18.25
C GLU A 350 -26.26 3.77 19.52
N ASP A 351 -25.72 2.96 20.44
CA ASP A 351 -24.97 3.39 21.64
C ASP A 351 -23.50 3.76 21.38
N GLY A 352 -23.10 3.91 20.11
CA GLY A 352 -21.73 4.26 19.70
C GLY A 352 -20.73 3.10 19.74
N THR A 353 -21.02 2.03 20.49
CA THR A 353 -20.06 0.92 20.64
C THR A 353 -19.98 0.05 19.37
N CYS A 354 -18.76 -0.27 18.96
CA CYS A 354 -18.48 -1.01 17.73
C CYS A 354 -17.32 -2.01 17.94
N GLY A 355 -17.12 -2.92 16.98
CA GLY A 355 -15.98 -3.85 17.02
C GLY A 355 -15.79 -4.67 15.76
N PHE A 356 -14.54 -5.03 15.45
CA PHE A 356 -14.14 -5.65 14.20
C PHE A 356 -13.37 -6.97 14.39
N THR A 357 -13.45 -7.89 13.43
CA THR A 357 -12.70 -9.16 13.48
C THR A 357 -11.29 -8.92 12.90
N PRO A 358 -10.21 -8.98 13.69
CA PRO A 358 -8.88 -8.53 13.24
C PRO A 358 -8.25 -9.49 12.23
N GLU A 359 -8.56 -10.79 12.35
CA GLU A 359 -8.14 -11.83 11.43
C GLU A 359 -9.35 -12.45 10.72
N GLY A 360 -9.30 -12.53 9.39
CA GLY A 360 -10.30 -13.19 8.57
C GLY A 360 -10.19 -14.71 8.61
N VAL A 361 -11.34 -15.38 8.65
CA VAL A 361 -11.43 -16.83 8.46
C VAL A 361 -11.18 -17.17 6.99
N THR A 362 -10.13 -17.94 6.73
CA THR A 362 -9.68 -18.27 5.37
C THR A 362 -10.02 -19.69 4.95
N LYS A 363 -10.27 -19.87 3.64
CA LYS A 363 -10.46 -21.16 2.98
C LYS A 363 -9.68 -21.23 1.68
N GLU A 364 -8.65 -22.08 1.66
CA GLU A 364 -7.75 -22.28 0.53
C GLU A 364 -8.33 -23.27 -0.49
N PHE A 365 -8.29 -22.89 -1.77
CA PHE A 365 -8.74 -23.70 -2.90
C PHE A 365 -7.73 -23.68 -4.06
N GLU A 366 -7.71 -24.73 -4.87
CA GLU A 366 -6.91 -24.83 -6.08
C GLU A 366 -7.75 -24.42 -7.31
N ILE A 367 -7.22 -23.52 -8.15
CA ILE A 367 -7.79 -23.27 -9.48
C ILE A 367 -7.20 -24.31 -10.44
N VAL A 368 -8.07 -25.10 -11.07
CA VAL A 368 -7.71 -26.12 -12.06
C VAL A 368 -8.23 -25.76 -13.45
N ALA A 369 -7.64 -26.37 -14.49
CA ALA A 369 -7.99 -26.11 -15.88
C ALA A 369 -9.49 -26.30 -16.19
N ALA A 370 -10.01 -25.54 -17.15
CA ALA A 370 -11.41 -25.59 -17.54
C ALA A 370 -11.85 -27.00 -17.96
N GLY A 371 -13.09 -27.37 -17.60
CA GLY A 371 -13.64 -28.71 -17.86
C GLY A 371 -13.13 -29.84 -16.95
N THR A 372 -12.17 -29.59 -16.06
CA THR A 372 -11.73 -30.58 -15.06
C THR A 372 -12.89 -30.96 -14.13
N LYS A 373 -13.17 -32.26 -13.99
CA LYS A 373 -14.12 -32.77 -13.00
C LYS A 373 -13.51 -32.67 -11.59
N VAL A 374 -13.85 -31.61 -10.87
CA VAL A 374 -13.55 -31.45 -9.45
C VAL A 374 -14.56 -32.22 -8.59
N GLY A 375 -14.11 -32.79 -7.47
CA GLY A 375 -14.97 -33.42 -6.47
C GLY A 375 -15.35 -32.45 -5.35
N ASN A 376 -16.33 -32.83 -4.53
CA ASN A 376 -16.80 -32.03 -3.38
C ASN A 376 -15.86 -32.13 -2.16
N GLU A 377 -14.54 -32.19 -2.37
CA GLU A 377 -13.56 -32.11 -1.29
C GLU A 377 -13.62 -30.70 -0.66
N PRO A 378 -13.68 -30.56 0.67
CA PRO A 378 -13.78 -29.26 1.32
C PRO A 378 -12.46 -28.49 1.27
N ALA A 379 -12.54 -27.17 1.13
CA ALA A 379 -11.39 -26.28 1.23
C ALA A 379 -10.70 -26.39 2.60
N LYS A 380 -9.37 -26.40 2.56
CA LYS A 380 -8.53 -26.39 3.78
C LYS A 380 -8.74 -25.04 4.49
N SER A 381 -8.77 -25.05 5.81
CA SER A 381 -8.58 -23.80 6.55
C SER A 381 -7.15 -23.33 6.32
N GLY A 382 -6.98 -22.10 5.85
CA GLY A 382 -5.66 -21.51 5.72
C GLY A 382 -5.15 -20.97 7.05
N LYS A 383 -4.08 -20.18 7.00
CA LYS A 383 -3.76 -19.26 8.11
C LYS A 383 -4.82 -18.17 8.18
N PRO A 384 -5.21 -17.69 9.38
CA PRO A 384 -5.98 -16.45 9.48
C PRO A 384 -5.24 -15.33 8.74
N MET A 385 -5.97 -14.53 7.98
CA MET A 385 -5.40 -13.44 7.18
C MET A 385 -5.76 -12.11 7.84
N PRO A 386 -4.80 -11.24 8.17
CA PRO A 386 -5.11 -9.86 8.52
C PRO A 386 -5.93 -9.23 7.39
N LEU A 387 -7.12 -8.72 7.69
CA LEU A 387 -7.85 -7.94 6.70
C LEU A 387 -7.12 -6.60 6.49
N PRO A 388 -7.35 -5.91 5.35
CA PRO A 388 -6.90 -4.54 5.16
C PRO A 388 -7.68 -3.57 6.08
N GLN A 389 -7.38 -3.61 7.38
CA GLN A 389 -7.40 -2.41 8.20
C GLN A 389 -6.35 -1.44 7.62
N GLY A 390 -6.61 -0.14 7.67
CA GLY A 390 -5.61 0.86 7.29
C GLY A 390 -4.53 0.98 8.35
N GLY A 391 -3.56 0.05 8.38
CA GLY A 391 -2.49 0.00 9.37
C GLY A 391 -1.37 -1.01 9.10
N THR A 392 -0.14 -0.46 9.02
CA THR A 392 1.14 -0.99 9.56
C THR A 392 1.41 -2.51 9.67
N SER A 393 2.48 -2.97 9.01
CA SER A 393 3.08 -4.31 9.23
C SER A 393 4.12 -4.28 10.37
N THR A 394 4.00 -5.20 11.33
CA THR A 394 4.83 -5.25 12.56
C THR A 394 6.06 -6.17 12.47
N THR A 395 6.52 -6.50 11.25
CA THR A 395 7.64 -7.43 11.02
C THR A 395 8.98 -6.88 11.53
N PRO A 396 9.64 -7.50 12.54
CA PRO A 396 10.91 -7.00 13.02
C PRO A 396 12.04 -7.31 12.03
N VAL A 397 12.62 -6.27 11.43
CA VAL A 397 13.80 -6.44 10.57
C VAL A 397 15.01 -6.75 11.45
N SER A 398 15.60 -7.94 11.31
CA SER A 398 16.73 -8.38 12.15
C SER A 398 17.97 -7.51 11.96
N ALA A 399 18.17 -6.53 12.85
CA ALA A 399 19.37 -5.71 12.91
C ALA A 399 20.57 -6.55 13.39
N THR A 400 21.38 -7.06 12.46
CA THR A 400 22.66 -7.70 12.79
C THR A 400 23.62 -6.66 13.36
N THR A 401 23.83 -6.71 14.68
CA THR A 401 24.78 -5.85 15.40
C THR A 401 26.22 -6.16 15.01
N SER A 402 26.78 -5.36 14.11
CA SER A 402 28.23 -5.29 13.87
C SER A 402 28.82 -4.15 14.70
N THR A 403 29.56 -4.48 15.75
CA THR A 403 30.21 -3.50 16.63
C THR A 403 31.41 -2.85 15.93
N GLY A 404 31.22 -1.64 15.39
CA GLY A 404 32.29 -0.85 14.79
C GLY A 404 32.00 0.65 14.86
N THR A 405 32.83 1.39 15.59
CA THR A 405 32.71 2.86 15.70
C THR A 405 33.11 3.50 14.38
N VAL A 406 32.16 4.08 13.64
CA VAL A 406 32.41 4.85 12.42
C VAL A 406 31.79 6.23 12.54
N THR A 407 32.65 7.24 12.68
CA THR A 407 32.30 8.65 12.57
C THR A 407 32.42 9.10 11.11
N GLY A 408 31.34 9.59 10.49
CA GLY A 408 31.42 10.42 9.28
C GLY A 408 30.55 10.00 8.09
N GLN A 409 29.70 10.94 7.67
CA GLN A 409 29.22 11.21 6.30
C GLN A 409 29.20 10.07 5.25
N LEU A 410 28.04 9.45 5.07
CA LEU A 410 27.61 8.82 3.81
C LEU A 410 26.12 9.11 3.59
N ALA A 411 25.62 9.41 2.38
CA ALA A 411 26.31 9.71 1.12
C ALA A 411 25.53 10.79 0.34
N LYS A 412 26.25 11.64 -0.41
CA LYS A 412 25.64 12.60 -1.35
C LYS A 412 25.81 12.07 -2.78
N THR A 413 24.70 11.68 -3.40
CA THR A 413 24.58 11.47 -4.85
C THR A 413 23.60 12.50 -5.41
N GLY A 414 23.73 12.99 -6.65
CA GLY A 414 24.82 12.69 -7.60
C GLY A 414 24.81 13.53 -8.88
N SER A 415 24.19 14.72 -8.89
CA SER A 415 24.22 15.59 -10.07
C SER A 415 25.62 16.14 -10.35
N ASN A 416 26.01 16.08 -11.62
CA ASN A 416 26.51 17.23 -12.38
C ASN A 416 26.63 16.88 -13.88
N ASP A 417 26.34 17.84 -14.74
CA ASP A 417 26.45 17.71 -16.20
C ASP A 417 27.90 17.75 -16.68
N ALA A 418 28.32 16.75 -17.47
CA ALA A 418 29.45 16.82 -18.39
C ALA A 418 29.42 15.67 -19.40
N VAL A 419 29.17 15.96 -20.68
CA VAL A 419 29.28 14.98 -21.79
C VAL A 419 30.66 15.09 -22.45
N PRO A 420 31.33 13.95 -22.68
CA PRO A 420 31.96 13.73 -24.00
C PRO A 420 31.64 12.35 -24.59
N GLN A 421 31.80 12.21 -25.92
CA GLN A 421 31.44 11.00 -26.69
C GLN A 421 32.56 9.94 -26.72
N ILE A 422 32.27 8.70 -26.29
CA ILE A 422 32.86 7.43 -26.77
C ILE A 422 31.74 6.37 -26.57
N ALA A 423 31.20 5.57 -27.49
CA ALA A 423 31.59 4.97 -28.78
C ALA A 423 32.04 3.48 -28.71
N LEU A 424 31.11 2.60 -29.11
CA LEU A 424 31.28 1.23 -29.65
C LEU A 424 31.59 0.03 -28.72
N ALA A 425 30.95 -1.10 -29.05
CA ALA A 425 31.15 -2.50 -28.58
C ALA A 425 30.91 -2.81 -27.08
N GLY A 426 30.42 -4.00 -26.70
CA GLY A 426 29.90 -5.14 -27.48
C GLY A 426 30.13 -6.49 -26.76
N GLY A 427 29.16 -7.42 -26.80
CA GLY A 427 29.33 -8.79 -26.28
C GLY A 427 28.05 -9.45 -25.76
N VAL A 428 27.90 -10.76 -25.99
CA VAL A 428 26.73 -11.59 -25.62
C VAL A 428 27.18 -12.81 -24.80
N ALA A 429 26.47 -13.14 -23.72
CA ALA A 429 26.36 -14.52 -23.21
C ALA A 429 25.17 -14.68 -22.24
N VAL A 430 24.47 -15.83 -22.32
CA VAL A 430 23.49 -16.31 -21.33
C VAL A 430 23.94 -17.70 -20.88
N ALA A 431 23.84 -18.01 -19.59
CA ALA A 431 23.98 -19.36 -19.06
C ALA A 431 23.11 -19.58 -17.82
N LEU A 432 22.71 -20.83 -17.60
CA LEU A 432 21.73 -21.26 -16.58
C LEU A 432 22.41 -21.97 -15.40
N GLY A 433 21.68 -22.11 -14.29
CA GLY A 433 21.70 -23.34 -13.50
C GLY A 433 22.10 -23.20 -12.02
N ALA A 434 21.25 -23.73 -11.14
CA ALA A 434 21.59 -24.00 -9.75
C ALA A 434 22.23 -25.39 -9.59
N GLY A 435 23.15 -25.54 -8.64
CA GLY A 435 23.83 -26.80 -8.31
C GLY A 435 24.49 -26.70 -6.92
N ALA A 436 24.61 -27.82 -6.20
CA ALA A 436 24.81 -27.80 -4.75
C ALA A 436 26.11 -28.48 -4.25
N MET A 437 26.59 -27.96 -3.12
CA MET A 437 27.37 -28.64 -2.06
C MET A 437 28.82 -29.15 -2.31
N PHE A 438 29.64 -28.84 -1.30
CA PHE A 438 30.72 -29.66 -0.71
C PHE A 438 32.17 -29.69 -1.27
N VAL A 439 33.09 -29.32 -0.35
CA VAL A 439 34.42 -29.94 -0.06
C VAL A 439 35.69 -29.56 -0.87
N VAL A 440 36.53 -28.73 -0.21
CA VAL A 440 37.99 -28.87 0.06
C VAL A 440 38.94 -29.33 -1.08
N ARG A 441 39.97 -28.51 -1.45
CA ARG A 441 41.39 -28.65 -0.95
C ARG A 441 42.47 -27.71 -1.56
N ARG A 442 42.79 -26.62 -0.83
CA ARG A 442 44.15 -26.10 -0.50
C ARG A 442 45.36 -26.42 -1.44
N ARG A 443 45.83 -25.41 -2.21
CA ARG A 443 47.23 -25.02 -2.56
C ARG A 443 47.18 -23.89 -3.62
N LYS A 444 48.19 -23.06 -3.91
CA LYS A 444 49.25 -22.30 -3.20
C LYS A 444 50.23 -21.82 -4.29
N ALA A 445 50.64 -20.54 -4.23
CA ALA A 445 51.64 -19.86 -5.08
C ALA A 445 51.19 -19.53 -6.53
N GLY A 446 51.62 -18.42 -7.12
CA GLY A 446 52.35 -17.28 -6.50
C GLY A 446 52.97 -16.31 -7.51
N ALA A 447 53.35 -15.11 -7.03
CA ALA A 447 53.96 -13.99 -7.77
C ALA A 447 53.10 -13.36 -8.91
N GLY A 448 53.28 -12.09 -9.27
CA GLY A 448 54.09 -11.05 -8.62
C GLY A 448 54.60 -9.99 -9.60
N ALA A 449 53.92 -8.84 -9.65
CA ALA A 449 54.33 -7.57 -10.25
C ALA A 449 53.51 -6.46 -9.58
#